data_AF-A0A2P4XG35-F1
#
_entry.id   AF-A0A2P4XG35-F1
#
_cell.length_a   1.000
_cell.length_b   1.000
_cell.length_c   1.000
_cell.angle_alpha   90.00
_cell.angle_beta   90.00
_cell.angle_gamma   90.00
#
_symmetry.space_group_name_H-M   'P 1'
#
loop_
_entity.id
_entity.type
_entity.pdbx_description
1 polymer ?
#
loop_
_entity_poly.entity_id
_entity_poly.type
_entity_poly.pdbx_seq_one_letter_code
_entity_poly.pdbx_strand_id
1 'polypeptide(L)'
;MSLSDLAPTNTKRVKEGAARLFKTFLEDEGVTWEHLEVCMKRDNAPFVLEAVVDKFGLHLAFKEGRKDKLLARHSAMQYFRQAKN
;
A
#
# COMPACT_ATOMS: atom_id res chain seq x y z
N MET A 1 10.12 -26.23 5.20
CA MET A 1 9.64 -24.94 5.71
C MET A 1 8.27 -24.69 5.12
N SER A 2 7.27 -24.47 5.97
CA SER A 2 5.90 -24.16 5.56
C SER A 2 5.81 -22.69 5.12
N LEU A 3 4.88 -22.38 4.21
CA LEU A 3 4.52 -20.98 3.91
C LEU A 3 4.07 -20.23 5.18
N SER A 4 3.54 -20.95 6.16
CA SER A 4 3.19 -20.43 7.49
C SER A 4 4.39 -19.86 8.26
N ASP A 5 5.59 -20.40 8.02
CA ASP A 5 6.82 -19.98 8.70
C ASP A 5 7.34 -18.63 8.16
N LEU A 6 6.87 -18.23 6.98
CA LEU A 6 7.16 -16.93 6.35
C LEU A 6 6.15 -15.85 6.77
N ALA A 7 5.08 -16.22 7.48
CA ALA A 7 4.13 -15.26 8.00
C ALA A 7 4.86 -14.38 9.02
N PRO A 8 4.99 -13.06 8.80
CA PRO A 8 5.65 -12.20 9.76
C PRO A 8 4.93 -12.34 11.09
N THR A 9 5.68 -12.42 12.20
CA THR A 9 5.12 -12.44 13.55
C THR A 9 4.19 -11.24 13.65
N ASN A 10 2.88 -11.49 13.57
CA ASN A 10 1.85 -10.48 13.35
C ASN A 10 1.55 -9.78 14.68
N THR A 11 2.59 -9.20 15.24
CA THR A 11 2.57 -8.50 16.51
C THR A 11 1.65 -7.29 16.39
N LYS A 12 0.97 -6.96 17.48
CA LYS A 12 0.13 -5.76 17.57
C LYS A 12 0.86 -4.51 17.04
N ARG A 13 2.17 -4.41 17.32
CA ARG A 13 3.05 -3.32 16.88
C ARG A 13 3.19 -3.21 15.36
N VAL A 14 3.31 -4.33 14.65
CA VAL A 14 3.41 -4.35 13.18
C VAL A 14 2.10 -3.86 12.56
N LYS A 15 0.95 -4.32 13.08
CA LYS A 15 -0.36 -3.86 12.62
C LYS A 15 -0.56 -2.36 12.80
N GLU A 16 -0.22 -1.85 13.99
CA GLU A 16 -0.32 -0.41 14.27
C GLU A 16 0.65 0.42 13.41
N GLY A 17 1.83 -0.11 13.11
CA GLY A 17 2.78 0.50 12.18
C GLY A 17 2.21 0.60 10.76
N ALA A 18 1.70 -0.50 10.22
CA ALA A 18 1.06 -0.53 8.91
C ALA A 18 -0.15 0.41 8.83
N ALA A 19 -0.99 0.46 9.87
CA ALA A 19 -2.13 1.37 9.93
C ALA A 19 -1.71 2.85 9.94
N ARG A 20 -0.61 3.18 10.64
CA ARG A 20 -0.04 4.54 10.61
C ARG A 20 0.49 4.90 9.23
N LEU A 21 1.29 4.03 8.61
CA LEU A 21 1.82 4.25 7.26
C LEU A 21 0.70 4.44 6.22
N PHE A 22 -0.36 3.64 6.32
CA PHE A 22 -1.52 3.77 5.43
C PHE A 22 -2.22 5.12 5.59
N LYS A 23 -2.41 5.61 6.82
CA LYS A 23 -3.00 6.94 7.06
C LYS A 23 -2.12 8.07 6.50
N THR A 24 -0.81 8.00 6.71
CA THR A 24 0.13 8.96 6.13
C THR A 24 0.08 8.96 4.60
N PHE A 25 0.00 7.78 3.97
CA PHE A 25 -0.20 7.67 2.53
C PHE A 25 -1.47 8.40 2.05
N LEU A 26 -2.58 8.26 2.76
CA LEU A 26 -3.82 8.96 2.40
C LEU A 26 -3.67 10.47 2.52
N GLU A 27 -3.05 10.95 3.59
CA GLU A 27 -2.75 12.37 3.79
C GLU A 27 -1.88 12.94 2.66
N ASP A 28 -0.85 12.19 2.23
CA ASP A 28 0.03 12.59 1.12
C ASP A 28 -0.68 12.65 -0.23
N GLU A 29 -1.67 11.77 -0.46
CA GLU A 29 -2.53 11.81 -1.64
C GLU A 29 -3.67 12.85 -1.51
N GLY A 30 -3.78 13.55 -0.39
CA GLY A 30 -4.84 14.52 -0.11
C GLY A 30 -6.22 13.89 0.09
N VAL A 31 -6.27 12.61 0.48
CA VAL A 31 -7.51 11.84 0.68
C VAL A 31 -7.77 11.67 2.17
N THR A 32 -9.00 11.97 2.62
CA THR A 32 -9.38 11.71 4.01
C THR A 32 -9.84 10.27 4.20
N TRP A 33 -9.70 9.75 5.42
CA TRP A 33 -10.19 8.41 5.77
C TRP A 33 -11.71 8.29 5.55
N GLU A 34 -12.47 9.32 5.91
CA GLU A 34 -13.93 9.34 5.78
C GLU A 34 -14.36 9.29 4.31
N HIS A 35 -13.64 10.00 3.43
CA HIS A 35 -13.88 9.94 1.99
C HIS A 35 -13.68 8.53 1.46
N LEU A 36 -12.56 7.90 1.81
CA LEU A 36 -12.28 6.52 1.42
C LEU A 36 -13.34 5.55 1.94
N GLU A 37 -13.77 5.71 3.20
CA GLU A 37 -14.81 4.87 3.80
C GLU A 37 -16.15 4.97 3.04
N VAL A 38 -16.53 6.17 2.61
CA VAL A 38 -17.72 6.37 1.77
C VAL A 38 -17.56 5.68 0.42
N CYS A 39 -16.39 5.77 -0.21
CA CYS A 39 -16.12 5.08 -1.48
C CYS A 39 -16.20 3.56 -1.36
N MET A 40 -15.75 3.00 -0.23
CA MET A 40 -15.80 1.56 0.05
C MET A 40 -17.20 1.01 0.33
N LYS A 41 -18.20 1.87 0.55
CA LYS A 41 -19.60 1.49 0.76
C LYS A 41 -20.45 1.53 -0.52
N ARG A 42 -19.87 1.96 -1.64
CA ARG A 42 -20.55 2.06 -2.94
C ARG A 42 -20.34 0.80 -3.78
N ASP A 43 -21.15 0.64 -4.83
CA ASP A 43 -21.08 -0.53 -5.73
C ASP A 43 -19.73 -0.68 -6.43
N ASN A 44 -18.93 0.39 -6.52
CA ASN A 44 -17.60 0.38 -7.10
C ASN A 44 -16.48 0.06 -6.10
N ALA A 45 -16.80 -0.36 -4.87
CA ALA A 45 -15.82 -0.66 -3.83
C ALA A 45 -14.67 -1.60 -4.28
N PRO A 46 -14.89 -2.66 -5.09
CA PRO A 46 -13.79 -3.50 -5.57
C PRO A 46 -12.74 -2.72 -6.39
N PHE A 47 -13.19 -1.84 -7.27
CA PHE A 47 -12.30 -1.01 -8.11
C PHE A 47 -11.58 0.06 -7.28
N VAL A 48 -12.26 0.64 -6.29
CA VAL A 48 -11.64 1.59 -5.37
C VAL A 48 -10.57 0.89 -4.54
N LEU A 49 -10.85 -0.31 -4.04
CA LEU A 49 -9.90 -1.10 -3.27
C LEU A 49 -8.67 -1.48 -4.08
N GLU A 50 -8.84 -1.96 -5.31
CA GLU A 50 -7.74 -2.25 -6.23
C GLU A 50 -6.84 -1.02 -6.39
N ALA A 51 -7.41 0.11 -6.82
CA ALA A 51 -6.65 1.35 -7.05
C ALA A 51 -5.91 1.85 -5.81
N VAL A 52 -6.51 1.72 -4.62
CA VAL A 52 -5.91 2.13 -3.35
C VAL A 52 -4.75 1.22 -2.96
N VAL A 53 -4.93 -0.11 -3.05
CA VAL A 53 -3.87 -1.08 -2.76
C VAL A 53 -2.69 -0.90 -3.71
N ASP A 54 -2.98 -0.59 -4.97
CA ASP A 54 -1.96 -0.38 -5.99
C ASP A 54 -1.10 0.85 -5.73
N LYS A 55 -1.75 1.98 -5.47
CA LYS A 55 -1.06 3.22 -5.12
C LYS A 55 -0.31 3.08 -3.80
N PHE A 56 -0.89 2.40 -2.81
CA PHE A 56 -0.22 2.15 -1.54
C PHE A 56 1.01 1.26 -1.72
N GLY A 57 0.92 0.21 -2.54
CA GLY A 57 2.08 -0.61 -2.90
C GLY A 57 3.19 0.20 -3.56
N LEU A 58 2.85 1.12 -4.46
CA LEU A 58 3.78 2.05 -5.07
C LEU A 58 4.42 3.00 -4.05
N HIS A 59 3.60 3.53 -3.14
CA HIS A 59 4.05 4.40 -2.06
C HIS A 59 5.06 3.69 -1.15
N LEU A 60 4.78 2.46 -0.73
CA LEU A 60 5.69 1.64 0.06
C LEU A 60 6.99 1.33 -0.68
N ALA A 61 6.92 1.07 -1.99
CA ALA A 61 8.09 0.79 -2.80
C ALA A 61 9.04 2.00 -2.92
N PHE A 62 8.55 3.23 -2.79
CA PHE A 62 9.35 4.43 -3.05
C PHE A 62 9.63 5.30 -1.82
N LYS A 63 8.66 5.46 -0.92
CA LYS A 63 8.75 6.42 0.19
C LYS A 63 9.50 5.87 1.41
N GLU A 64 9.59 4.54 1.52
CA GLU A 64 10.28 3.87 2.64
C GLU A 64 11.56 3.13 2.22
N GLY A 65 12.06 3.42 1.01
CA GLY A 65 13.39 3.00 0.56
C GLY A 65 14.48 3.65 1.41
N ARG A 66 15.42 2.84 1.94
CA ARG A 66 16.54 3.28 2.79
C ARG A 66 17.19 4.58 2.27
N LYS A 67 17.14 5.65 3.08
CA LYS A 67 17.97 6.88 2.95
C LYS A 67 17.87 7.58 1.60
N ASP A 68 16.71 8.14 1.27
CA ASP A 68 16.52 9.03 0.09
C ASP A 68 16.85 8.40 -1.27
N LYS A 69 17.22 7.11 -1.31
CA LYS A 69 17.31 6.34 -2.54
C LYS A 69 15.94 5.77 -2.81
N LEU A 70 15.18 6.47 -3.65
CA LEU A 70 14.08 5.89 -4.41
C LEU A 70 14.57 4.53 -4.94
N LEU A 71 14.01 3.42 -4.44
CA LEU A 71 14.22 2.12 -5.07
C LEU A 71 13.91 2.32 -6.54
N ALA A 72 14.86 1.97 -7.41
CA ALA A 72 14.93 2.47 -8.78
C ALA A 72 13.53 2.54 -9.41
N ARG A 73 13.03 3.76 -9.63
CA ARG A 73 11.66 4.06 -10.10
C ARG A 73 11.22 3.13 -11.23
N HIS A 74 12.18 2.72 -12.06
CA HIS A 74 12.00 1.81 -13.17
C HIS A 74 11.64 0.36 -12.76
N SER A 75 12.21 -0.25 -11.73
CA SER A 75 11.95 -1.67 -11.41
C SER A 75 10.59 -1.89 -10.75
N ALA A 76 10.16 -1.03 -9.81
CA ALA A 76 8.83 -1.14 -9.22
C ALA A 76 7.71 -0.79 -10.23
N MET A 77 7.91 0.24 -11.06
CA MET A 77 6.99 0.55 -12.17
C MET A 77 6.96 -0.56 -13.22
N GLN A 78 8.09 -1.19 -13.51
CA GLN A 78 8.16 -2.30 -14.46
C GLN A 78 7.45 -3.54 -13.91
N TYR A 79 7.61 -3.88 -12.63
CA TYR A 79 6.83 -4.94 -11.98
C TYR A 79 5.32 -4.64 -12.04
N PHE A 80 4.90 -3.44 -11.65
CA PHE A 80 3.49 -3.05 -11.70
C PHE A 80 2.91 -3.11 -13.12
N ARG A 81 3.68 -2.68 -14.14
CA ARG A 81 3.28 -2.78 -15.55
C ARG A 81 3.19 -4.23 -16.03
N GLN A 82 4.12 -5.09 -15.62
CA GLN A 82 4.12 -6.50 -16.05
C GLN A 82 3.06 -7.33 -15.34
N ALA A 83 2.71 -7.00 -14.09
CA ALA A 83 1.72 -7.73 -13.31
C ALA A 83 0.27 -7.37 -13.66
N LYS A 84 0.05 -6.24 -14.36
CA LYS A 84 -1.29 -5.70 -14.65
C LYS A 84 -1.64 -5.51 -16.12
N ASN A 85 -0.67 -5.70 -17.01
CA ASN A 85 -0.94 -5.84 -18.44
C ASN A 85 -1.13 -7.33 -18.75
#